data_AF-A0A2U1QFJ1-F1
#
_entry.id   AF-A0A2U1QFJ1-F1
#
_cell.length_a   1.000
_cell.length_b   1.000
_cell.length_c   1.000
_cell.angle_alpha   90.00
_cell.angle_beta   90.00
_cell.angle_gamma   90.00
#
_symmetry.space_group_name_H-M   'P 1'
#
loop_
_entity.id
_entity.type
_entity.pdbx_description
1 polymer ?
#
loop_
_entity_poly.entity_id
_entity_poly.type
_entity_poly.pdbx_seq_one_letter_code
_entity_poly.pdbx_strand_id
1 'polypeptide(L)'
;MYRGIPLGRGSVPGFYQPAHSVRRVESRVNVERVNLLQTDAANLLRDVTVSDRVELRILGDVSAKIKILGLTSPSVQASIDCAIAISPSKRALVYKQCGFDGLQV
;
A
#
# COMPACT_ATOMS: atom_id res chain seq x y z
N MET A 1 3.34 -2.61 5.89
CA MET A 1 4.37 -3.52 6.43
C MET A 1 5.46 -2.71 7.09
N TYR A 2 5.99 -3.19 8.20
CA TYR A 2 7.16 -2.63 8.87
C TYR A 2 8.24 -3.70 8.88
N ARG A 3 9.38 -3.44 8.24
CA ARG A 3 10.50 -4.40 8.12
C ARG A 3 10.07 -5.82 7.69
N GLY A 4 9.13 -5.92 6.76
CA GLY A 4 8.60 -7.20 6.27
C GLY A 4 7.49 -7.82 7.12
N ILE A 5 7.09 -7.17 8.23
CA ILE A 5 5.98 -7.63 9.07
C ILE A 5 4.67 -6.97 8.59
N PRO A 6 3.61 -7.73 8.27
CA PRO A 6 2.32 -7.17 7.94
C PRO A 6 1.70 -6.52 9.19
N LEU A 7 1.50 -5.20 9.15
CA LEU A 7 0.90 -4.45 10.26
C LEU A 7 -0.59 -4.15 10.07
N GLY A 8 -1.18 -4.60 8.98
CA GLY A 8 -2.54 -4.26 8.63
C GLY A 8 -2.83 -4.55 7.17
N ARG A 9 -4.02 -4.14 6.75
CA ARG A 9 -4.56 -4.47 5.43
C ARG A 9 -5.17 -3.26 4.76
N GLY A 10 -5.02 -3.19 3.45
CA GLY A 10 -5.76 -2.29 2.58
C GLY A 10 -6.63 -3.09 1.63
N SER A 11 -7.69 -2.47 1.13
CA SER A 11 -8.52 -3.02 0.05
C SER A 11 -8.70 -1.96 -1.02
N VAL A 12 -8.55 -2.37 -2.27
CA VAL A 12 -8.86 -1.53 -3.43
C VAL A 12 -10.31 -1.81 -3.83
N PRO A 13 -11.19 -0.79 -3.84
CA PRO A 13 -12.57 -0.99 -4.22
C PRO A 13 -12.67 -1.35 -5.70
N GLY A 14 -13.72 -2.09 -6.07
CA GLY A 14 -14.05 -2.32 -7.47
C GLY A 14 -14.32 -0.99 -8.18
N PHE A 15 -13.78 -0.83 -9.39
CA PHE A 15 -13.97 0.38 -10.18
C PHE A 15 -14.17 0.05 -11.66
N TYR A 16 -14.87 0.95 -12.35
CA TYR A 16 -15.01 0.94 -13.80
C TYR A 16 -14.31 2.16 -14.39
N GLN A 17 -13.49 1.97 -15.42
CA GLN A 17 -12.81 3.05 -16.12
C GLN A 17 -13.05 2.92 -17.62
N PRO A 18 -13.71 3.92 -18.25
CA PRO A 18 -13.82 3.98 -19.71
C PRO A 18 -12.47 4.01 -20.43
N ALA A 19 -12.45 3.62 -21.70
CA ALA A 19 -11.27 3.76 -22.55
C ALA A 19 -10.81 5.23 -22.59
N HIS A 20 -9.49 5.44 -22.59
CA HIS A 20 -8.85 6.76 -22.64
C HIS A 20 -9.30 7.74 -21.53
N SER A 21 -9.73 7.23 -20.37
CA SER A 21 -10.08 8.04 -19.22
C SER A 21 -9.15 7.81 -18.04
N VAL A 22 -9.14 8.76 -17.10
CA VAL A 22 -8.42 8.64 -15.83
C VAL A 22 -9.43 8.59 -14.71
N ARG A 23 -9.36 7.56 -13.85
CA ARG A 23 -10.19 7.45 -12.65
C ARG A 23 -9.32 7.45 -11.41
N ARG A 24 -9.64 8.34 -10.46
CA ARG A 24 -9.05 8.28 -9.12
C ARG A 24 -9.75 7.19 -8.31
N VAL A 25 -8.99 6.20 -7.86
CA VAL A 25 -9.46 5.14 -6.98
C VAL A 25 -8.90 5.43 -5.60
N GLU A 26 -9.78 5.67 -4.63
CA GLU A 26 -9.39 5.90 -3.24
C GLU A 26 -9.46 4.57 -2.47
N SER A 27 -8.34 4.19 -1.87
CA SER A 27 -8.21 2.97 -1.07
C SER A 27 -7.82 3.35 0.35
N ARG A 28 -8.47 2.73 1.33
CA ARG A 28 -8.14 2.92 2.75
C ARG A 28 -7.24 1.79 3.22
N VAL A 29 -6.16 2.16 3.89
CA VAL A 29 -5.23 1.22 4.53
C VAL A 29 -5.34 1.42 6.03
N ASN A 30 -5.71 0.36 6.73
CA ASN A 30 -5.80 0.37 8.18
C ASN A 30 -4.59 -0.35 8.77
N VAL A 31 -4.03 0.23 9.83
CA VAL A 31 -3.03 -0.43 10.67
C VAL A 31 -3.77 -1.12 11.80
N GLU A 32 -3.63 -2.44 11.87
CA GLU A 32 -4.25 -3.26 12.90
C GLU A 32 -3.32 -3.38 14.12
N ARG A 33 -3.89 -3.75 15.27
CA ARG A 33 -3.08 -4.06 16.45
C ARG A 33 -2.43 -5.42 16.27
N VAL A 34 -1.18 -5.42 15.82
CA VAL A 34 -0.36 -6.63 15.70
C VAL A 34 0.65 -6.71 16.83
N ASN A 35 0.83 -7.91 17.35
CA ASN A 35 1.90 -8.22 18.28
C ASN A 35 3.20 -8.38 17.49
N LEU A 36 4.13 -7.45 17.70
CA LEU A 36 5.48 -7.57 17.17
C LEU A 36 6.33 -8.47 18.07
N LEU A 37 7.27 -9.19 17.47
CA LEU A 37 8.34 -9.86 18.24
C LEU A 37 9.12 -8.79 19.03
N GLN A 38 9.63 -9.15 20.21
CA GLN A 38 10.24 -8.18 21.14
C GLN A 38 11.33 -7.32 20.48
N THR A 39 12.14 -7.91 19.60
CA THR A 39 13.20 -7.20 18.86
C THR A 39 12.64 -6.14 17.91
N ASP A 40 11.56 -6.45 17.19
CA ASP A 40 10.93 -5.52 16.25
C ASP A 40 10.12 -4.45 16.95
N ALA A 41 9.51 -4.79 18.10
CA ALA A 41 8.87 -3.83 18.98
C ALA A 41 9.87 -2.81 19.53
N ALA A 42 11.06 -3.26 19.98
CA ALA A 42 12.12 -2.37 20.46
C ALA A 42 12.64 -1.44 19.34
N ASN A 43 12.83 -1.98 18.13
CA ASN A 43 13.20 -1.18 16.97
C ASN A 43 12.12 -0.14 16.62
N LEU A 44 10.84 -0.55 16.62
CA LEU A 44 9.74 0.37 16.35
C LEU A 44 9.69 1.49 17.40
N LEU A 45 9.82 1.15 18.68
CA LEU A 45 9.86 2.15 19.76
C LEU A 45 11.05 3.09 19.61
N ARG A 46 12.21 2.60 19.19
CA ARG A 46 13.38 3.45 18.92
C ARG A 46 13.14 4.41 17.74
N ASP A 47 12.58 3.91 16.64
CA ASP A 47 12.28 4.70 15.45
C ASP A 47 11.22 5.79 15.76
N VAL A 48 10.30 5.51 16.69
CA VAL A 48 9.33 6.48 17.23
C VAL A 48 10.00 7.50 18.15
N THR A 49 10.81 7.05 19.12
CA THR A 49 11.31 7.90 20.22
C THR A 49 12.51 8.75 19.82
N VAL A 50 13.40 8.23 18.96
CA VAL A 50 14.66 8.89 18.60
C VAL A 50 14.50 9.70 17.32
N SER A 51 13.90 9.12 16.28
CA SER A 51 13.78 9.76 14.97
C SER A 51 12.41 10.39 14.68
N ASP A 52 11.39 10.12 15.51
CA ASP A 52 10.00 10.49 15.25
C ASP A 52 9.57 10.20 13.81
N ARG A 53 10.09 9.09 13.26
CA ARG A 53 9.95 8.71 11.87
C ARG A 53 9.93 7.20 11.78
N VAL A 54 8.79 6.66 11.36
CA VAL A 54 8.61 5.22 11.16
C VAL A 54 8.41 4.96 9.68
N GLU A 55 9.29 4.16 9.09
CA GLU A 55 9.20 3.77 7.68
C GLU A 55 8.34 2.52 7.50
N LEU A 56 7.39 2.60 6.58
CA LEU A 56 6.44 1.54 6.27
C LEU A 56 6.40 1.32 4.77
N ARG A 57 6.14 0.08 4.37
CA ARG A 57 5.87 -0.29 2.97
C ARG A 57 4.43 -0.72 2.79
N ILE A 58 3.74 -0.15 1.82
CA ILE A 58 2.43 -0.63 1.37
C ILE A 58 2.68 -1.43 0.10
N LEU A 59 2.42 -2.73 0.19
CA LEU A 59 2.50 -3.66 -0.93
C LEU A 59 1.10 -4.18 -1.21
N GLY A 60 0.78 -4.41 -2.48
CA GLY A 60 -0.46 -5.10 -2.85
C GLY A 60 -0.65 -5.21 -4.34
N ASP A 61 -1.37 -6.26 -4.74
CA ASP A 61 -1.70 -6.50 -6.14
C ASP A 61 -3.09 -5.97 -6.45
N VAL A 62 -3.18 -5.20 -7.53
CA VAL A 62 -4.44 -4.73 -8.11
C VAL A 62 -4.76 -5.58 -9.30
N SER A 63 -5.80 -6.40 -9.16
CA SER A 63 -6.35 -7.18 -10.27
C SER A 63 -7.37 -6.35 -11.04
N ALA A 64 -7.23 -6.29 -12.36
CA ALA A 64 -8.19 -5.64 -13.24
C ALA A 64 -8.57 -6.57 -14.41
N LYS A 65 -9.73 -6.32 -14.99
CA LYS A 65 -10.17 -6.94 -16.24
C LYS A 65 -10.49 -5.82 -17.22
N ILE A 66 -10.01 -5.94 -18.45
CA ILE A 66 -10.23 -4.97 -19.51
C ILE A 66 -11.36 -5.50 -20.39
N LYS A 67 -12.36 -4.67 -20.69
CA LYS A 67 -13.46 -5.04 -21.57
C LYS A 67 -13.35 -4.30 -22.89
N ILE A 68 -13.22 -5.03 -24.00
CA ILE A 68 -13.08 -4.49 -25.36
C ILE A 68 -14.17 -5.12 -26.23
N LEU A 69 -15.08 -4.31 -26.78
CA LEU A 69 -16.12 -4.76 -27.73
C LEU A 69 -16.93 -5.99 -27.24
N GLY A 70 -17.15 -6.10 -25.92
CA GLY A 70 -17.88 -7.23 -25.31
C GLY A 70 -17.00 -8.39 -24.84
N LEU A 71 -15.75 -8.48 -25.30
CA LEU A 71 -14.77 -9.45 -24.81
C LEU A 71 -14.14 -8.95 -23.51
N THR A 72 -13.97 -9.86 -22.53
CA THR A 72 -13.29 -9.57 -21.27
C THR A 72 -11.91 -10.20 -21.30
N SER A 73 -10.86 -9.42 -21.05
CA SER A 73 -9.49 -9.91 -20.98
C SER A 73 -9.34 -10.92 -19.84
N PRO A 74 -8.30 -11.78 -19.88
CA PRO A 74 -7.77 -12.40 -18.68
C PRO A 74 -7.52 -11.33 -17.60
N SER A 75 -7.57 -11.74 -16.34
CA SER A 75 -7.26 -10.84 -15.23
C SER A 75 -5.80 -10.41 -15.35
N VAL A 76 -5.56 -9.10 -15.45
CA VAL A 76 -4.23 -8.50 -15.34
C VAL A 76 -3.97 -8.14 -13.89
N GLN A 77 -2.73 -8.33 -13.43
CA GLN A 77 -2.30 -7.95 -12.09
C GLN A 77 -1.21 -6.89 -12.20
N ALA A 78 -1.37 -5.82 -11.41
CA ALA A 78 -0.36 -4.80 -11.23
C ALA A 78 0.03 -4.75 -9.75
N SER A 79 1.33 -4.83 -9.46
CA SER A 79 1.84 -4.76 -8.10
C SER A 79 2.16 -3.32 -7.74
N ILE A 80 1.66 -2.89 -6.59
CA ILE A 80 1.92 -1.57 -6.01
C ILE A 80 3.00 -1.73 -4.96
N ASP A 81 3.99 -0.84 -4.99
CA ASP A 81 4.99 -0.70 -3.94
C ASP A 81 5.13 0.77 -3.55
N CYS A 82 4.65 1.11 -2.36
CA CYS A 82 4.78 2.44 -1.79
C CYS A 82 5.62 2.41 -0.51
N ALA A 83 6.73 3.14 -0.52
CA ALA A 83 7.47 3.50 0.68
C ALA A 83 6.87 4.78 1.29
N ILE A 84 6.47 4.72 2.56
CA ILE A 84 5.96 5.87 3.31
C ILE A 84 6.73 6.03 4.62
N ALA A 85 6.76 7.25 5.14
CA ALA A 85 7.15 7.46 6.53
C ALA A 85 6.12 8.32 7.25
N ILE A 86 5.82 7.94 8.49
CA ILE A 86 4.93 8.67 9.38
C ILE A 86 5.72 9.27 10.53
N SER A 87 5.30 10.45 10.98
CA SER A 87 5.72 11.03 12.27
C SER A 87 4.64 10.74 13.30
N PRO A 88 4.91 9.86 14.29
CA PRO A 88 3.98 9.56 15.37
C PRO A 88 3.57 10.80 16.18
N SER A 89 4.52 11.70 16.48
CA SER A 89 4.24 12.90 17.26
C SER A 89 3.27 13.86 16.55
N LYS A 90 3.44 14.03 15.23
CA LYS A 90 2.60 14.91 14.40
C LYS A 90 1.35 14.21 13.87
N ARG A 91 1.24 12.89 14.03
CA ARG A 91 0.18 12.04 13.46
C ARG A 91 0.00 12.28 11.96
N ALA A 92 1.13 12.46 11.25
CA ALA A 92 1.14 12.91 9.86
C ALA A 92 2.06 12.04 9.01
N LEU A 93 1.71 11.94 7.73
CA LEU A 93 2.57 11.39 6.69
C LEU A 93 3.66 12.42 6.35
N VAL A 94 4.92 12.07 6.56
CA VAL A 94 6.08 12.96 6.33
C VAL A 94 6.86 12.59 5.08
N TYR A 95 6.63 11.41 4.52
CA TYR A 95 7.26 10.97 3.28
C TYR A 95 6.36 9.99 2.53
N LYS A 96 6.39 10.05 1.19
CA LYS A 96 5.72 9.10 0.30
C LYS A 96 6.42 9.01 -1.03
N GLN A 97 6.75 7.79 -1.43
CA GLN A 97 7.19 7.45 -2.78
C GLN A 97 6.50 6.15 -3.19
N CYS A 98 5.84 6.16 -4.35
CA CYS A 98 5.09 5.01 -4.85
C CYS A 98 5.57 4.65 -6.24
N GLY A 99 5.73 3.36 -6.48
CA GLY A 99 5.96 2.75 -7.78
C GLY A 99 4.88 1.71 -8.09
N PHE A 100 4.79 1.39 -9.36
CA PHE A 100 4.01 0.27 -9.88
C PHE A 100 4.96 -0.62 -10.66
N ASP A 101 4.90 -1.93 -10.41
CA ASP A 101 5.65 -2.93 -11.16
C ASP A 101 4.68 -4.00 -11.68
N GLY A 102 4.99 -4.57 -12.84
CA GLY A 102 4.18 -5.60 -13.46
C GLY A 102 2.97 -5.09 -14.26
N LEU A 103 3.15 -5.03 -15.58
CA LEU A 103 2.09 -5.43 -16.51
C LEU A 103 2.54 -6.78 -17.07
N GLN A 104 2.28 -7.86 -16.33
CA GLN A 104 2.41 -9.20 -16.91
C GLN A 104 1.15 -9.43 -17.74
N VAL A 105 1.32 -9.30 -19.07
CA VAL A 105 0.27 -9.46 -20.09
C VAL A 105 0.20 -10.91 -20.52
#